data_AF-A0A2N5RYM6-F1
#
_entry.id   AF-A0A2N5RYM6-F1
#
_cell.length_a   1.000
_cell.length_b   1.000
_cell.length_c   1.000
_cell.angle_alpha   90.00
_cell.angle_beta   90.00
_cell.angle_gamma   90.00
#
_symmetry.space_group_name_H-M   'P 1'
#
loop_
_entity.id
_entity.type
_entity.pdbx_description
1 polymer ?
#
loop_
_entity_poly.entity_id
_entity_poly.type
_entity_poly.pdbx_seq_one_letter_code
_entity_poly.pdbx_strand_id
1 'polypeptide(L)'
;MEMEMEMEMEMEMKMAWISTMKKRHRLVSSNTSNPLPSSDPTHSAATSLPPPAKILIAPLVPPLGFAMVAPGVYRSGHPNHCNFAFLDGLQLKSIMQVNTHPLLHRLMETILIILTLLLLPLALLQ
;
A
#
# COMPACT_ATOMS: atom_id res chain seq x y z
N MET A 1 26.06 -5.53 1.82
CA MET A 1 26.25 -4.16 1.31
C MET A 1 25.40 -3.88 0.07
N GLU A 2 25.62 -4.51 -1.10
CA GLU A 2 24.78 -4.27 -2.30
C GLU A 2 23.32 -4.72 -2.14
N MET A 3 23.07 -5.97 -1.71
CA MET A 3 21.70 -6.45 -1.43
C MET A 3 20.98 -5.69 -0.30
N GLU A 4 21.74 -5.15 0.66
CA GLU A 4 21.17 -4.36 1.75
C GLU A 4 20.71 -2.99 1.23
N MET A 5 21.51 -2.36 0.37
CA MET A 5 21.18 -1.08 -0.25
C MET A 5 20.01 -1.18 -1.23
N GLU A 6 19.92 -2.28 -1.99
CA GLU A 6 18.76 -2.56 -2.86
C GLU A 6 17.48 -2.75 -2.04
N MET A 7 17.55 -3.51 -0.94
CA MET A 7 16.41 -3.72 -0.05
C MET A 7 15.98 -2.42 0.63
N GLU A 8 16.94 -1.59 1.03
CA GLU A 8 16.70 -0.29 1.65
C GLU A 8 16.07 0.69 0.67
N MET A 9 16.56 0.76 -0.57
CA MET A 9 15.95 1.56 -1.64
C MET A 9 14.54 1.08 -1.98
N GLU A 10 14.32 -0.24 -2.05
CA GLU A 10 13.00 -0.81 -2.29
C GLU A 10 12.04 -0.47 -1.15
N MET A 11 12.50 -0.56 0.10
CA MET A 11 11.74 -0.17 1.29
C MET A 11 11.41 1.32 1.27
N GLU A 12 12.37 2.19 0.97
CA GLU A 12 12.13 3.63 0.85
C GLU A 12 11.10 3.93 -0.23
N MET A 13 11.22 3.29 -1.40
CA MET A 13 10.27 3.47 -2.50
C MET A 13 8.87 2.97 -2.14
N LYS A 14 8.77 1.83 -1.44
CA LYS A 14 7.50 1.30 -0.90
C LYS A 14 6.88 2.25 0.13
N MET A 15 7.67 2.75 1.06
CA MET A 15 7.21 3.67 2.10
C MET A 15 6.78 5.02 1.51
N ALA A 16 7.53 5.52 0.53
CA ALA A 16 7.17 6.71 -0.23
C ALA A 16 5.81 6.53 -0.92
N TRP A 17 5.60 5.41 -1.62
CA TRP A 17 4.31 5.11 -2.26
C TRP A 17 3.17 5.02 -1.25
N ILE A 18 3.34 4.31 -0.13
CA ILE A 18 2.33 4.22 0.95
C ILE A 18 1.99 5.62 1.51
N SER A 19 2.99 6.47 1.72
CA SER A 19 2.82 7.84 2.20
C SER A 19 2.03 8.69 1.20
N THR A 20 2.38 8.60 -0.08
CA THR A 20 1.67 9.28 -1.18
C THR A 20 0.19 8.87 -1.21
N MET A 21 -0.11 7.58 -1.08
CA MET A 21 -1.47 7.04 -1.06
C MET A 21 -2.27 7.57 0.14
N LYS A 22 -1.68 7.53 1.33
CA LYS A 22 -2.31 8.10 2.54
C LYS A 22 -2.57 9.61 2.39
N LYS A 23 -1.65 10.36 1.78
CA LYS A 23 -1.79 11.82 1.56
C LYS A 23 -2.92 12.13 0.58
N ARG A 24 -3.02 11.41 -0.54
CA ARG A 24 -4.13 11.56 -1.51
C ARG A 24 -5.48 11.31 -0.86
N HIS A 25 -5.60 10.24 -0.05
CA HIS A 25 -6.85 9.92 0.63
C HIS A 25 -7.24 10.98 1.69
N ARG A 26 -6.25 11.56 2.40
CA ARG A 26 -6.49 12.69 3.32
C ARG A 26 -7.07 13.90 2.60
N LEU A 27 -6.54 14.24 1.42
CA LEU A 27 -7.02 15.37 0.62
C LEU A 27 -8.42 15.13 0.02
N VAL A 28 -8.74 13.89 -0.36
CA VAL A 28 -10.10 13.52 -0.81
C VAL A 28 -11.13 13.69 0.31
N SER A 29 -10.76 13.37 1.55
CA SER A 29 -11.68 13.49 2.69
C SER A 29 -11.98 14.95 3.07
N SER A 30 -11.12 15.92 2.69
CA SER A 30 -11.30 17.34 3.00
C SER A 30 -12.11 18.15 1.97
N ASN A 31 -12.48 17.57 0.81
CA ASN A 31 -13.12 18.32 -0.28
C ASN A 31 -14.63 18.00 -0.49
N THR A 32 -15.34 17.45 0.50
CA THR A 32 -16.79 17.19 0.35
C THR A 32 -17.61 18.45 0.66
N SER A 33 -17.49 19.46 -0.19
CA SER A 33 -18.50 20.52 -0.35
C SER A 33 -18.45 20.99 -1.81
N ASN A 34 -19.09 20.25 -2.71
CA ASN A 34 -19.30 20.71 -4.08
C ASN A 34 -20.62 21.50 -4.14
N PRO A 35 -20.62 22.79 -4.51
CA PRO A 35 -21.81 23.46 -5.01
C PRO A 35 -22.17 22.91 -6.40
N LEU A 36 -23.47 22.84 -6.67
CA LEU A 36 -24.08 22.42 -7.93
C LEU A 36 -23.55 23.26 -9.12
N PRO A 37 -23.21 22.68 -10.29
CA PRO A 37 -22.83 23.47 -11.46
C PRO A 37 -24.06 24.09 -12.11
N SER A 38 -24.18 25.42 -12.03
CA SER A 38 -25.11 26.20 -12.87
C SER A 38 -24.59 26.23 -14.30
N SER A 39 -25.45 25.84 -15.23
CA SER A 39 -25.23 25.85 -16.67
C SER A 39 -25.32 27.26 -17.25
N ASP A 40 -24.20 27.80 -17.76
CA ASP A 40 -24.17 28.93 -18.70
C ASP A 40 -23.17 28.62 -19.83
N PRO A 41 -23.52 28.82 -21.13
CA PRO A 41 -22.62 28.56 -22.24
C PRO A 41 -22.26 29.86 -22.97
N THR A 42 -21.10 30.48 -22.73
CA THR A 42 -20.54 31.43 -23.73
C THR A 42 -19.03 31.70 -23.58
N HIS A 43 -18.38 31.73 -24.75
CA HIS A 43 -17.09 32.34 -25.12
C HIS A 43 -15.85 31.44 -25.29
N SER A 44 -15.52 31.30 -26.58
CA SER A 44 -14.29 30.83 -27.19
C SER A 44 -13.00 31.35 -26.53
N ALA A 45 -12.11 30.43 -26.19
CA ALA A 45 -10.68 30.71 -26.05
C ALA A 45 -9.90 29.55 -26.68
N ALA A 46 -9.20 29.85 -27.78
CA ALA A 46 -8.30 28.95 -28.47
C ALA A 46 -7.23 28.45 -27.49
N THR A 47 -7.38 27.22 -27.02
CA THR A 47 -6.34 26.52 -26.24
C THR A 47 -5.52 25.74 -27.25
N SER A 48 -4.33 26.25 -27.58
CA SER A 48 -3.30 25.50 -28.27
C SER A 48 -3.07 24.20 -27.49
N LEU A 49 -3.44 23.08 -28.09
CA LEU A 49 -3.18 21.75 -27.54
C LEU A 49 -1.67 21.64 -27.25
N PRO A 50 -1.24 21.30 -26.04
CA PRO A 50 0.15 20.98 -25.80
C PRO A 50 0.56 19.83 -26.75
N PRO A 51 1.80 19.81 -27.25
CA PRO A 51 2.28 18.71 -28.08
C PRO A 51 1.98 17.40 -27.36
N PRO A 52 1.58 16.33 -28.07
CA PRO A 52 1.21 15.06 -27.43
C PRO A 52 2.40 14.61 -26.60
N ALA A 53 2.31 14.82 -25.29
CA ALA A 53 3.23 14.23 -24.34
C ALA A 53 3.23 12.75 -24.71
N LYS A 54 4.42 12.16 -24.90
CA LYS A 54 4.52 10.71 -24.96
C LYS A 54 3.89 10.22 -23.68
N ILE A 55 2.63 9.80 -23.76
CA ILE A 55 1.91 9.19 -22.66
C ILE A 55 2.63 7.86 -22.53
N LEU A 56 3.65 7.84 -21.68
CA LEU A 56 4.27 6.62 -21.23
C LEU A 56 3.18 5.95 -20.39
N ILE A 57 2.29 5.23 -21.07
CA ILE A 57 1.26 4.43 -20.42
C ILE A 57 2.04 3.38 -19.63
N ALA A 58 2.22 3.65 -18.33
CA ALA A 58 2.83 2.68 -17.44
C ALA A 58 1.99 1.40 -17.51
N PRO A 59 2.59 0.23 -17.76
CA PRO A 59 1.85 -1.00 -17.90
C PRO A 59 1.07 -1.27 -16.60
N LEU A 60 -0.23 -1.50 -16.73
CA LEU A 60 -1.14 -1.78 -15.61
C LEU A 60 -1.03 -3.27 -15.24
N VAL A 61 0.05 -3.63 -14.53
CA VAL A 61 0.31 -5.02 -14.12
C VAL A 61 -0.34 -5.31 -12.76
N PRO A 62 -1.33 -6.21 -12.66
CA PRO A 62 -1.87 -6.61 -11.37
C PRO A 62 -0.82 -7.33 -10.50
N PRO A 63 -0.85 -7.16 -9.17
CA PRO A 63 0.03 -7.93 -8.29
C PRO A 63 -0.25 -9.44 -8.36
N LEU A 64 0.69 -10.25 -7.87
CA LEU A 64 0.55 -11.71 -7.85
C LEU A 64 -0.72 -12.13 -7.10
N GLY A 65 -1.51 -13.04 -7.68
CA GLY A 65 -2.72 -13.56 -7.04
C GLY A 65 -3.82 -12.50 -6.80
N PHE A 66 -3.78 -11.38 -7.53
CA PHE A 66 -4.79 -10.33 -7.43
C PHE A 66 -6.19 -10.86 -7.76
N ALA A 67 -7.12 -10.69 -6.84
CA ALA A 67 -8.51 -11.07 -7.02
C ALA A 67 -9.45 -10.16 -6.20
N MET A 68 -10.62 -9.89 -6.76
CA MET A 68 -11.72 -9.29 -6.02
C MET A 68 -12.42 -10.36 -5.17
N VAL A 69 -12.57 -10.11 -3.88
CA VAL A 69 -13.24 -11.04 -2.94
C VAL A 69 -14.65 -10.61 -2.59
N ALA A 70 -14.91 -9.31 -2.66
CA ALA A 70 -16.22 -8.68 -2.55
C ALA A 70 -16.18 -7.35 -3.33
N PRO A 71 -17.32 -6.73 -3.68
CA PRO A 71 -17.33 -5.43 -4.34
C PRO A 71 -16.48 -4.40 -3.60
N GLY A 72 -15.45 -3.86 -4.27
CA GLY A 72 -14.52 -2.89 -3.68
C GLY A 72 -13.49 -3.46 -2.70
N VAL A 73 -13.44 -4.79 -2.50
CA VAL A 73 -12.48 -5.47 -1.63
C VAL A 73 -11.62 -6.43 -2.45
N TYR A 74 -10.31 -6.25 -2.37
CA TYR A 74 -9.33 -6.99 -3.15
C TYR A 74 -8.32 -7.69 -2.25
N ARG A 75 -7.77 -8.80 -2.74
CA ARG A 75 -6.61 -9.48 -2.15
C ARG A 75 -5.52 -9.65 -3.20
N SER A 76 -4.28 -9.71 -2.76
CA SER A 76 -3.14 -10.12 -3.60
C SER A 76 -1.97 -10.56 -2.71
N GLY A 77 -0.91 -11.06 -3.34
CA GLY A 77 0.42 -11.09 -2.75
C GLY A 77 1.01 -9.68 -2.58
N HIS A 78 2.25 -9.63 -2.09
CA HIS A 78 2.94 -8.37 -1.85
C HIS A 78 3.18 -7.63 -3.17
N PRO A 79 2.74 -6.36 -3.31
CA PRO A 79 2.94 -5.60 -4.54
C PRO A 79 4.39 -5.15 -4.70
N ASN A 80 4.83 -5.04 -5.95
CA ASN A 80 6.11 -4.43 -6.33
C ASN A 80 5.87 -3.15 -7.16
N HIS A 81 6.96 -2.45 -7.51
CA HIS A 81 6.92 -1.18 -8.21
C HIS A 81 6.19 -1.24 -9.57
N CYS A 82 6.23 -2.38 -10.27
CA CYS A 82 5.51 -2.57 -11.53
C CYS A 82 3.99 -2.58 -11.33
N ASN A 83 3.51 -2.85 -10.12
CA ASN A 83 2.09 -2.92 -9.82
C ASN A 83 1.48 -1.59 -9.37
N PHE A 84 2.30 -0.58 -9.06
CA PHE A 84 1.83 0.65 -8.43
C PHE A 84 0.86 1.44 -9.33
N ALA A 85 1.12 1.49 -10.65
CA ALA A 85 0.19 2.12 -11.59
C ALA A 85 -1.18 1.42 -11.61
N PHE A 86 -1.20 0.09 -11.51
CA PHE A 86 -2.43 -0.70 -11.44
C PHE A 86 -3.20 -0.41 -10.14
N LEU A 87 -2.52 -0.39 -8.99
CA LEU A 87 -3.13 -0.12 -7.69
C LEU A 87 -3.63 1.32 -7.57
N ASP A 88 -2.92 2.30 -8.15
CA ASP A 88 -3.36 3.70 -8.23
C ASP A 88 -4.70 3.81 -8.99
N GLY A 89 -4.86 3.02 -10.06
CA GLY A 89 -6.10 2.95 -10.84
C GLY A 89 -7.32 2.42 -10.07
N LEU A 90 -7.11 1.62 -9.03
CA LEU A 90 -8.20 1.09 -8.20
C LEU A 90 -8.78 2.10 -7.21
N GLN A 91 -8.10 3.24 -6.99
CA GLN A 91 -8.52 4.27 -6.03
C GLN A 91 -8.80 3.72 -4.63
N LEU A 92 -7.94 2.81 -4.15
CA LEU A 92 -8.11 2.13 -2.85
C LEU A 92 -8.12 3.13 -1.69
N LYS A 93 -9.08 2.97 -0.77
CA LYS A 93 -9.20 3.77 0.45
C LYS A 93 -8.15 3.41 1.51
N SER A 94 -7.88 2.11 1.64
CA SER A 94 -6.90 1.58 2.58
C SER A 94 -6.27 0.30 2.03
N ILE A 95 -5.10 -0.03 2.53
CA ILE A 95 -4.38 -1.28 2.23
C ILE A 95 -4.05 -1.93 3.56
N MET A 96 -4.44 -3.19 3.71
CA MET A 96 -4.08 -4.02 4.87
C MET A 96 -3.01 -5.02 4.45
N GLN A 97 -1.82 -4.88 5.03
CA GLN A 97 -0.75 -5.86 4.84
C GLN A 97 -0.77 -6.85 6.00
N VAL A 98 -0.99 -8.13 5.67
CA VAL A 98 -0.97 -9.22 6.64
C VAL A 98 0.38 -9.92 6.53
N ASN A 99 1.29 -9.60 7.43
CA ASN A 99 2.57 -10.30 7.55
C ASN A 99 2.49 -11.30 8.71
N THR A 100 2.27 -12.58 8.39
CA THR A 100 2.53 -13.67 9.33
C THR A 100 4.03 -13.94 9.32
N HIS A 101 4.82 -13.18 10.08
CA HIS A 101 6.27 -13.39 10.15
C HIS A 101 6.57 -14.69 10.92
N PRO A 102 6.92 -15.80 10.23
CA PRO A 102 6.97 -17.11 10.86
C PRO A 102 8.09 -17.21 11.91
N LEU A 103 9.17 -16.44 11.74
CA LEU A 103 10.27 -16.42 12.70
C LEU A 103 9.91 -15.71 13.99
N LEU A 104 9.00 -14.72 13.96
CA LEU A 104 8.57 -14.04 15.19
C LEU A 104 7.71 -15.00 16.02
N HIS A 105 6.81 -15.73 15.38
CA HIS A 105 6.03 -16.78 16.02
C HIS A 105 6.92 -17.84 16.68
N ARG A 106 7.90 -18.39 15.93
CA ARG A 106 8.86 -19.38 16.44
C ARG A 106 9.72 -18.84 17.58
N LEU A 107 10.15 -17.59 17.50
CA LEU A 107 10.93 -16.93 18.54
C LEU A 107 10.11 -16.77 19.82
N MET A 108 8.85 -16.31 19.72
CA MET A 108 7.96 -16.17 20.87
C MET A 108 7.66 -17.52 21.55
N GLU A 109 7.40 -18.56 20.76
CA GLU A 109 7.23 -19.94 21.26
C GLU A 109 8.48 -20.42 22.00
N THR A 110 9.66 -20.22 21.41
CA THR A 110 10.94 -20.65 22.01
C THR A 110 11.23 -19.91 23.31
N ILE A 111 11.00 -18.60 23.34
CA ILE A 111 11.17 -17.78 24.54
C ILE A 111 10.22 -18.24 25.64
N LEU A 112 8.95 -18.51 25.32
CA LEU A 112 7.97 -18.98 26.29
C LEU A 112 8.36 -20.34 26.88
N ILE A 113 8.84 -21.27 26.04
CA ILE A 113 9.36 -22.57 26.49
C ILE A 113 10.56 -22.39 27.41
N ILE A 114 11.55 -21.57 27.03
CA ILE A 114 12.73 -21.31 27.85
C ILE A 114 12.35 -20.70 29.20
N LEU A 115 11.46 -19.70 29.22
CA LEU A 115 10.98 -19.08 30.46
C LEU A 115 10.22 -20.08 31.34
N THR A 116 9.39 -20.93 30.75
CA THR A 116 8.67 -21.97 31.49
C THR A 116 9.64 -22.98 32.11
N LEU A 117 10.65 -23.42 31.35
CA LEU A 117 11.66 -24.36 31.84
C LEU A 117 12.57 -23.75 32.92
N LEU A 118 12.84 -22.44 32.84
CA LEU A 118 13.63 -21.72 33.84
C LEU A 118 12.85 -21.45 35.14
N LEU A 119 11.55 -21.15 35.05
CA LEU A 119 10.73 -20.74 36.18
C LEU A 119 10.03 -21.92 36.89
N LEU A 120 9.78 -23.03 36.20
CA LEU A 120 9.14 -24.22 36.79
C LEU A 120 9.91 -24.82 37.98
N PRO A 121 11.25 -24.96 37.96
CA PRO A 121 12.00 -25.50 39.10
C PRO A 121 11.95 -24.59 40.32
N LEU A 122 11.91 -23.27 40.11
CA LEU A 122 11.78 -22.27 41.17
C LEU A 122 10.39 -22.32 41.82
N ALA A 123 9.34 -22.54 41.03
CA ALA A 123 7.97 -22.64 41.51
C ALA A 123 7.68 -23.94 42.30
N LEU A 124 8.43 -25.01 42.05
CA LEU A 124 8.30 -26.29 42.77
C LEU A 124 9.09 -26.33 44.10
N LEU A 125 9.85 -25.28 44.41
CA LEU A 125 10.67 -25.18 45.62
C LEU A 125 10.01 -24.32 46.74
N GLN A 126 8.76 -23.89 46.53
CA GLN A 126 7.94 -23.16 47.51
C GLN A 126 6.81 -24.05 48.04
#